data_AF-A0A2A5B6M3-F1
#
_entry.id   AF-A0A2A5B6M3-F1
#
_cell.length_a   1.000
_cell.length_b   1.000
_cell.length_c   1.000
_cell.angle_alpha   90.00
_cell.angle_beta   90.00
_cell.angle_gamma   90.00
#
_symmetry.space_group_name_H-M   'P 1'
#
loop_
_entity.id
_entity.type
_entity.pdbx_description
1 polymer ?
#
loop_
_entity_poly.entity_id
_entity_poly.type
_entity_poly.pdbx_seq_one_letter_code
_entity_poly.pdbx_strand_id
1 'polypeptide(L)'
;MSVREDLQKQFRQQQEKFIYYLLALSVTAIGFAIHKTTGLKLQFSQIPVGIAVFSWAISVYCGLMFLKYVIATLFVNEVYFQILEGDHPQFGNHIQKQEIGLNSAKEAMKSNSDKAEKLAKWQGRLFLIGMCSFIVWHVTEMILIQK
;
A
#
# COMPACT_ATOMS: atom_id res chain seq x y z
N MET A 1 11.49 27.34 2.04
CA MET A 1 10.57 26.19 1.99
C MET A 1 9.22 26.71 1.52
N SER A 2 8.70 26.19 0.41
CA SER A 2 7.48 26.73 -0.20
C SER A 2 6.23 26.09 0.40
N VAL A 3 5.12 26.83 0.56
CA VAL A 3 3.83 26.31 1.08
C VAL A 3 3.37 25.02 0.36
N ARG A 4 3.72 24.88 -0.91
CA ARG A 4 3.42 23.68 -1.72
C ARG A 4 4.19 22.44 -1.25
N GLU A 5 5.46 22.58 -0.86
CA GLU A 5 6.28 21.47 -0.35
C GLU A 5 5.71 20.95 0.98
N ASP A 6 5.29 21.86 1.86
CA ASP A 6 4.71 21.49 3.15
C ASP A 6 3.37 20.79 2.99
N LEU A 7 2.52 21.25 2.06
CA LEU A 7 1.25 20.59 1.73
C LEU A 7 1.47 19.19 1.17
N GLN A 8 2.45 19.01 0.29
CA GLN A 8 2.80 17.68 -0.26
C GLN A 8 3.30 16.73 0.82
N LYS A 9 4.14 17.21 1.74
CA LYS A 9 4.60 16.42 2.90
C LYS A 9 3.43 15.98 3.78
N GLN A 10 2.52 16.91 4.11
CA GLN A 10 1.34 16.59 4.91
C GLN A 10 0.44 15.57 4.22
N PHE A 11 0.18 15.74 2.92
CA PHE A 11 -0.62 14.80 2.15
C PHE A 11 -0.03 13.39 2.19
N ARG A 12 1.29 13.27 1.96
CA ARG A 12 2.00 11.98 2.03
C ARG A 12 1.92 11.34 3.41
N GLN A 13 2.12 12.12 4.47
CA GLN A 13 2.01 11.62 5.85
C GLN A 13 0.59 11.11 6.16
N GLN A 14 -0.44 11.79 5.68
CA GLN A 14 -1.82 11.33 5.85
C GLN A 14 -2.10 10.06 5.05
N GLN A 15 -1.58 9.99 3.83
CA GLN A 15 -1.68 8.79 2.99
C GLN A 15 -1.02 7.59 3.66
N GLU A 16 0.20 7.73 4.18
CA GLU A 16 0.91 6.66 4.89
C GLU A 16 0.10 6.16 6.10
N LYS A 17 -0.42 7.07 6.94
CA LYS A 17 -1.30 6.71 8.07
C LYS A 17 -2.54 5.95 7.62
N PHE A 18 -3.20 6.41 6.56
CA PHE A 18 -4.38 5.75 6.00
C PHE A 18 -4.07 4.32 5.53
N ILE A 19 -2.91 4.11 4.90
CA ILE A 19 -2.46 2.78 4.45
C ILE A 19 -2.21 1.85 5.63
N TYR A 20 -1.62 2.34 6.73
CA TYR A 20 -1.46 1.56 7.96
C TYR A 20 -2.81 1.15 8.57
N TYR A 21 -3.79 2.06 8.59
CA TYR A 21 -5.13 1.70 9.04
C TYR A 21 -5.77 0.63 8.16
N LEU A 22 -5.66 0.74 6.84
CA LEU A 22 -6.18 -0.29 5.92
C LEU A 22 -5.48 -1.64 6.05
N LEU A 23 -4.17 -1.65 6.35
CA LEU A 23 -3.43 -2.88 6.64
C LEU A 23 -4.00 -3.56 7.90
N ALA A 24 -4.14 -2.82 8.99
CA ALA A 24 -4.67 -3.34 10.25
C ALA A 24 -6.12 -3.85 10.07
N LEU A 25 -6.97 -3.08 9.39
CA LEU A 25 -8.34 -3.47 9.08
C LEU A 25 -8.41 -4.74 8.24
N SER A 26 -7.59 -4.85 7.19
CA SER A 26 -7.54 -6.05 6.35
C SER A 26 -7.14 -7.29 7.13
N VAL A 27 -6.08 -7.22 7.93
CA VAL A 27 -5.61 -8.37 8.74
C VAL A 27 -6.66 -8.76 9.78
N THR A 28 -7.29 -7.77 10.44
CA THR A 28 -8.37 -8.01 11.41
C THR A 28 -9.57 -8.66 10.74
N ALA A 29 -9.97 -8.19 9.56
CA ALA A 29 -11.09 -8.75 8.80
C ALA A 29 -10.83 -10.19 8.36
N ILE A 30 -9.59 -10.51 7.95
CA ILE A 30 -9.17 -11.89 7.64
C ILE A 30 -9.30 -12.77 8.90
N GLY A 31 -8.74 -12.32 10.03
CA GLY A 31 -8.83 -13.06 11.30
C GLY A 31 -10.28 -13.30 11.74
N PHE A 32 -11.13 -12.28 11.59
CA PHE A 32 -12.56 -12.38 11.90
C PHE A 32 -13.29 -13.37 10.98
N ALA A 33 -13.03 -13.34 9.67
CA ALA A 33 -13.62 -14.28 8.72
C ALA A 33 -13.21 -15.72 9.01
N ILE A 34 -11.93 -15.96 9.32
CA ILE A 34 -11.44 -17.29 9.73
C ILE A 34 -12.13 -17.74 11.02
N HIS A 35 -12.23 -16.87 12.02
CA HIS A 35 -12.89 -17.18 13.27
C HIS A 35 -14.37 -17.55 13.08
N LYS A 36 -15.10 -16.80 12.24
CA LYS A 36 -16.50 -17.08 11.91
C LYS A 36 -16.72 -18.35 11.11
N THR A 37 -15.74 -18.75 10.31
CA THR A 37 -15.82 -19.97 9.49
C THR A 37 -15.23 -21.19 10.19
N THR A 38 -14.69 -21.04 11.40
CA THR A 38 -14.11 -22.14 12.17
C THR A 38 -15.19 -23.14 12.57
N GLY A 39 -15.00 -24.41 12.17
CA GLY A 39 -15.95 -25.49 12.46
C GLY A 39 -17.09 -25.62 11.44
N LEU A 40 -17.19 -24.74 10.44
CA LEU A 40 -18.14 -24.90 9.34
C LEU A 40 -17.60 -25.89 8.31
N LYS A 41 -18.50 -26.69 7.72
CA LYS A 41 -18.15 -27.55 6.57
C LYS A 41 -17.98 -26.68 5.32
N LEU A 42 -17.04 -27.06 4.45
CA LEU A 42 -16.82 -26.37 3.19
C LEU A 42 -18.06 -26.56 2.30
N GLN A 43 -18.81 -25.49 2.07
CA GLN A 43 -20.01 -25.45 1.24
C GLN A 43 -19.85 -24.37 0.17
N PHE A 44 -20.63 -24.47 -0.91
CA PHE A 44 -20.64 -23.45 -1.98
C PHE A 44 -21.02 -22.05 -1.47
N SER A 45 -21.79 -21.97 -0.38
CA SER A 45 -22.07 -20.72 0.33
C SER A 45 -20.82 -20.01 0.83
N GLN A 46 -19.67 -20.71 1.01
CA GLN A 46 -18.41 -20.14 1.50
C GLN A 46 -17.54 -19.50 0.41
N ILE A 47 -17.94 -19.58 -0.87
CA ILE A 47 -17.19 -18.94 -1.97
C ILE A 47 -17.04 -17.42 -1.78
N PRO A 48 -18.08 -16.65 -1.42
CA PRO A 48 -17.94 -15.20 -1.29
C PRO A 48 -17.07 -14.77 -0.10
N VAL A 49 -17.01 -15.54 1.00
CA VAL A 49 -16.04 -15.27 2.07
C VAL A 49 -14.62 -15.61 1.64
N GLY A 50 -14.42 -16.66 0.82
CA GLY A 50 -13.13 -16.96 0.22
C GLY A 50 -12.62 -15.83 -0.67
N ILE A 51 -13.50 -15.26 -1.52
CA ILE A 51 -13.20 -14.07 -2.33
C ILE A 51 -12.86 -12.88 -1.42
N ALA A 52 -13.60 -12.70 -0.32
CA ALA A 52 -13.33 -11.61 0.62
C ALA A 52 -11.93 -11.69 1.23
N VAL A 53 -11.58 -12.86 1.77
CA VAL A 53 -10.27 -13.13 2.38
C VAL A 53 -9.14 -12.96 1.35
N PHE A 54 -9.32 -13.48 0.13
CA PHE A 54 -8.34 -13.32 -0.94
C PHE A 54 -8.15 -11.85 -1.34
N SER A 55 -9.24 -11.09 -1.46
CA SER A 55 -9.19 -9.66 -1.78
C SER A 55 -8.48 -8.86 -0.69
N TRP A 56 -8.74 -9.15 0.60
CA TRP A 56 -8.01 -8.53 1.72
C TRP A 56 -6.54 -8.95 1.75
N ALA A 57 -6.20 -10.18 1.41
CA ALA A 57 -4.80 -10.62 1.32
C ALA A 57 -4.02 -9.86 0.24
N ILE A 58 -4.61 -9.67 -0.95
CA ILE A 58 -3.99 -8.84 -2.01
C ILE A 58 -3.93 -7.38 -1.56
N SER A 59 -4.97 -6.87 -0.87
CA SER A 59 -4.95 -5.53 -0.27
C SER A 59 -3.76 -5.34 0.68
N VAL A 60 -3.50 -6.31 1.56
CA VAL A 60 -2.33 -6.32 2.45
C VAL A 60 -1.03 -6.30 1.65
N TYR A 61 -0.89 -7.15 0.64
CA TYR A 61 0.29 -7.16 -0.24
C TYR A 61 0.52 -5.79 -0.91
N CYS A 62 -0.53 -5.16 -1.43
CA CYS A 62 -0.44 -3.82 -2.01
C CYS A 62 0.03 -2.78 -0.98
N GLY A 63 -0.47 -2.83 0.26
CA GLY A 63 -0.06 -1.93 1.33
C GLY A 63 1.39 -2.10 1.75
N LEU A 64 1.87 -3.34 1.85
CA LEU A 64 3.29 -3.62 2.14
C LEU A 64 4.20 -3.14 1.00
N MET A 65 3.80 -3.38 -0.25
CA MET A 65 4.55 -2.89 -1.41
C MET A 65 4.57 -1.36 -1.50
N PHE A 66 3.46 -0.69 -1.15
CA PHE A 66 3.41 0.77 -1.02
C PHE A 66 4.47 1.27 -0.04
N LEU A 67 4.52 0.69 1.17
CA LEU A 67 5.50 1.05 2.19
C LEU A 67 6.95 0.84 1.71
N LYS A 68 7.21 -0.26 0.98
CA LYS A 68 8.52 -0.52 0.39
C LYS A 68 8.93 0.59 -0.59
N TYR A 69 8.03 1.05 -1.47
CA TYR A 69 8.32 2.15 -2.40
C TYR A 69 8.50 3.49 -1.68
N VAL A 70 7.71 3.76 -0.63
CA VAL A 70 7.85 4.94 0.22
C VAL A 70 9.24 4.99 0.87
N ILE A 71 9.70 3.87 1.46
CA ILE A 71 11.03 3.75 2.06
C ILE A 71 12.12 3.91 0.99
N ALA A 72 11.97 3.29 -0.18
CA ALA A 72 12.91 3.43 -1.28
C ALA A 72 13.02 4.89 -1.76
N THR A 73 11.92 5.62 -1.86
CA THR A 73 11.94 7.06 -2.20
C THR A 73 12.67 7.88 -1.13
N LEU A 74 12.49 7.58 0.17
CA LEU A 74 13.24 8.26 1.23
C LEU A 74 14.75 8.00 1.13
N PHE A 75 15.14 6.77 0.82
CA PHE A 75 16.55 6.43 0.60
C PHE A 75 17.14 7.16 -0.61
N VAL A 76 16.41 7.22 -1.73
CA VAL A 76 16.86 7.96 -2.92
C VAL A 76 16.92 9.47 -2.66
N ASN A 77 16.03 10.02 -1.82
CA ASN A 77 16.08 11.42 -1.39
C ASN A 77 17.36 11.71 -0.60
N GLU A 78 17.73 10.83 0.30
CA GLU A 78 18.98 10.96 1.07
C GLU A 78 20.20 10.96 0.15
N VAL A 79 20.28 10.00 -0.78
CA VAL A 79 21.34 9.95 -1.79
C VAL A 79 21.36 11.22 -2.66
N TYR A 80 20.20 11.77 -3.01
CA TYR A 80 20.10 13.02 -3.76
C TYR A 80 20.73 14.20 -3.02
N PHE A 81 20.49 14.33 -1.71
CA PHE A 81 21.10 15.39 -0.91
C PHE A 81 22.61 15.21 -0.76
N GLN A 82 23.08 13.98 -0.55
CA GLN A 82 24.52 13.69 -0.50
C GLN A 82 25.25 14.02 -1.81
N ILE A 83 24.61 13.81 -2.97
CA ILE A 83 25.16 14.23 -4.27
C ILE A 83 25.18 15.75 -4.39
N LEU A 84 24.15 16.44 -3.90
CA LEU A 84 24.02 17.89 -3.95
C LEU A 84 25.06 18.60 -3.05
N GLU A 85 25.37 18.01 -1.90
CA GLU A 85 26.36 18.51 -0.95
C GLU A 85 27.80 18.16 -1.36
N GLY A 86 27.98 17.29 -2.36
CA GLY A 86 29.28 16.85 -2.86
C GLY A 86 29.93 15.72 -2.05
N ASP A 87 29.25 15.19 -1.05
CA ASP A 87 29.76 14.19 -0.10
C ASP A 87 29.64 12.74 -0.63
N HIS A 88 28.98 12.53 -1.78
CA HIS A 88 28.78 11.18 -2.30
C HIS A 88 30.06 10.58 -2.94
N PRO A 89 30.59 9.45 -2.44
CA PRO A 89 31.91 8.92 -2.79
C PRO A 89 32.06 8.50 -4.27
N GLN A 90 30.96 8.22 -4.97
CA GLN A 90 30.96 7.88 -6.40
C GLN A 90 30.98 9.08 -7.36
N PHE A 91 30.57 10.28 -6.93
CA PHE A 91 30.37 11.41 -7.82
C PHE A 91 31.47 12.48 -7.71
N GLY A 92 32.07 12.65 -6.53
CA GLY A 92 33.15 13.63 -6.30
C GLY A 92 32.77 15.05 -6.79
N ASN A 93 33.75 15.83 -7.26
CA ASN A 93 33.56 17.19 -7.78
C ASN A 93 33.25 17.27 -9.30
N HIS A 94 32.93 16.15 -9.95
CA HIS A 94 32.64 16.15 -11.38
C HIS A 94 31.21 16.61 -11.66
N ILE A 95 31.05 17.89 -12.03
CA ILE A 95 29.76 18.55 -12.31
C ILE A 95 28.85 17.73 -13.22
N GLN A 96 29.37 17.16 -14.31
CA GLN A 96 28.57 16.33 -15.23
C GLN A 96 28.08 15.02 -14.60
N LYS A 97 28.89 14.39 -13.73
CA LYS A 97 28.51 13.16 -13.03
C LYS A 97 27.46 13.44 -11.96
N GLN A 98 27.59 14.57 -11.26
CA GLN A 98 26.59 15.04 -10.30
C GLN A 98 25.25 15.29 -10.99
N GLU A 99 25.23 15.98 -12.14
CA GLU A 99 24.00 16.25 -12.88
C GLU A 99 23.27 14.97 -13.33
N ILE A 100 24.00 13.98 -13.84
CA ILE A 100 23.44 12.68 -14.20
C ILE A 100 22.87 11.98 -12.96
N GLY A 101 23.62 11.96 -11.85
CA GLY A 101 23.18 11.36 -10.60
C GLY A 101 21.90 12.01 -10.04
N LEU A 102 21.82 13.34 -10.09
CA LEU A 102 20.65 14.11 -9.66
C LEU A 102 19.43 13.80 -10.54
N ASN A 103 19.61 13.71 -11.87
CA ASN A 103 18.52 13.39 -12.79
C ASN A 103 18.03 11.94 -12.62
N SER A 104 18.94 10.97 -12.46
CA SER A 104 18.58 9.58 -12.19
C SER A 104 17.86 9.42 -10.85
N ALA A 105 18.31 10.13 -9.80
CA ALA A 105 17.64 10.12 -8.50
C ALA A 105 16.22 10.71 -8.61
N LYS A 106 16.04 11.84 -9.31
CA LYS A 106 14.71 12.42 -9.56
C LYS A 106 13.78 11.48 -10.33
N GLU A 107 14.29 10.81 -11.36
CA GLU A 107 13.51 9.85 -12.14
C GLU A 107 13.10 8.64 -11.31
N ALA A 108 14.01 8.10 -10.49
CA ALA A 108 13.72 7.02 -9.56
C ALA A 108 12.67 7.41 -8.51
N MET A 109 12.77 8.61 -7.93
CA MET A 109 11.76 9.15 -7.00
C MET A 109 10.39 9.24 -7.65
N LYS A 110 10.30 9.77 -8.87
CA LYS A 110 9.04 9.90 -9.61
C LYS A 110 8.44 8.53 -9.89
N SER A 111 9.23 7.61 -10.44
CA SER A 111 8.81 6.24 -10.75
C SER A 111 8.31 5.48 -9.52
N ASN A 112 9.01 5.60 -8.39
CA ASN A 112 8.60 4.98 -7.12
C ASN A 112 7.31 5.60 -6.58
N SER A 113 7.17 6.93 -6.68
CA SER A 113 5.97 7.65 -6.24
C SER A 113 4.73 7.26 -7.06
N ASP A 114 4.87 7.16 -8.40
CA ASP A 114 3.79 6.75 -9.30
C ASP A 114 3.34 5.30 -9.01
N LYS A 115 4.30 4.40 -8.74
CA LYS A 115 4.00 3.01 -8.34
C LYS A 115 3.30 2.94 -7.00
N ALA A 116 3.78 3.69 -6.01
CA ALA A 116 3.17 3.79 -4.69
C ALA A 116 1.71 4.27 -4.80
N GLU A 117 1.46 5.35 -5.56
CA GLU A 117 0.10 5.87 -5.73
C GLU A 117 -0.86 4.82 -6.32
N LYS A 118 -0.42 4.08 -7.35
CA LYS A 118 -1.21 3.00 -7.95
C LYS A 118 -1.53 1.89 -6.94
N LEU A 119 -0.54 1.48 -6.14
CA LEU A 119 -0.72 0.46 -5.10
C LEU A 119 -1.69 0.91 -4.00
N ALA A 120 -1.62 2.17 -3.57
CA ALA A 120 -2.55 2.74 -2.61
C ALA A 120 -4.00 2.71 -3.12
N LYS A 121 -4.21 3.08 -4.38
CA LYS A 121 -5.54 3.02 -5.02
C LYS A 121 -6.06 1.57 -5.10
N TRP A 122 -5.20 0.63 -5.49
CA TRP A 122 -5.57 -0.79 -5.56
C TRP A 122 -5.86 -1.39 -4.20
N GLN A 123 -5.06 -1.08 -3.17
CA GLN A 123 -5.31 -1.52 -1.80
C GLN A 123 -6.72 -1.13 -1.33
N GLY A 124 -7.10 0.13 -1.52
CA GLY A 124 -8.43 0.61 -1.15
C GLY A 124 -9.56 -0.09 -1.92
N ARG A 125 -9.41 -0.27 -3.24
CA ARG A 125 -10.40 -0.98 -4.07
C ARG A 125 -10.58 -2.44 -3.63
N LEU A 126 -9.47 -3.16 -3.44
CA LEU A 126 -9.49 -4.55 -2.99
C LEU A 126 -10.09 -4.69 -1.58
N PHE A 127 -9.81 -3.74 -0.70
CA PHE A 127 -10.42 -3.72 0.63
C PHE A 127 -11.95 -3.61 0.56
N LEU A 128 -12.46 -2.69 -0.26
CA LEU A 128 -13.89 -2.50 -0.48
C LEU A 128 -14.54 -3.72 -1.15
N ILE A 129 -13.90 -4.32 -2.16
CA ILE A 129 -14.38 -5.55 -2.79
C ILE A 129 -14.50 -6.67 -1.75
N GLY A 130 -13.51 -6.83 -0.88
CA GLY A 130 -13.55 -7.82 0.18
C GLY A 130 -14.68 -7.58 1.17
N MET A 131 -14.90 -6.33 1.55
CA MET A 131 -16.00 -5.94 2.44
C MET A 131 -17.37 -6.26 1.83
N CYS A 132 -17.62 -5.87 0.58
CA CYS A 132 -18.87 -6.18 -0.11
C CYS A 132 -19.10 -7.69 -0.23
N SER A 133 -18.04 -8.44 -0.59
CA SER A 133 -18.11 -9.91 -0.72
C SER A 133 -18.44 -10.59 0.62
N PHE A 134 -17.86 -10.10 1.72
CA PHE A 134 -18.15 -10.60 3.07
C PHE A 134 -19.59 -10.30 3.50
N ILE A 135 -20.11 -9.11 3.20
CA ILE A 135 -21.50 -8.76 3.50
C ILE A 135 -22.46 -9.67 2.74
N VAL A 136 -22.21 -9.90 1.44
CA VAL A 136 -23.03 -10.81 0.62
C VAL A 136 -23.01 -12.22 1.17
N TRP A 137 -21.83 -12.71 1.57
CA TRP A 137 -21.70 -14.00 2.25
C TRP A 137 -22.57 -14.06 3.50
N HIS A 138 -22.43 -13.08 4.40
CA HIS A 138 -23.10 -13.09 5.70
C HIS A 138 -24.62 -13.03 5.57
N VAL A 139 -25.14 -12.21 4.66
CA VAL A 139 -26.59 -12.15 4.36
C VAL A 139 -27.08 -13.49 3.79
N THR A 140 -26.33 -14.09 2.88
CA THR A 140 -26.69 -15.40 2.30
C THR A 140 -26.71 -16.49 3.36
N GLU A 141 -25.72 -16.51 4.24
CA GLU A 141 -25.63 -17.44 5.36
C GLU A 141 -26.84 -17.30 6.30
N MET A 142 -27.22 -16.08 6.68
CA MET A 142 -28.38 -15.84 7.53
C MET A 142 -29.69 -16.33 6.89
N ILE A 143 -29.86 -16.16 5.57
CA ILE A 143 -31.04 -16.65 4.85
C ILE A 143 -31.07 -18.18 4.80
N LEU A 144 -29.90 -18.82 4.64
CA LEU A 144 -29.80 -20.28 4.58
C LEU A 144 -30.01 -20.94 5.94
N ILE A 145 -29.55 -20.32 7.04
CA ILE A 145 -29.70 -20.84 8.41
C ILE A 145 -31.17 -20.75 8.89
N GLN A 146 -31.98 -19.83 8.35
CA GLN A 146 -33.40 -19.71 8.70
C GLN A 146 -34.33 -20.73 8.00
N LYS A 147 -33.82 -21.57 7.10
CA LYS A 147 -34.56 -22.66 6.47
C LYS A 147 -34.22 -24.00 7.11
#